data_AF-U7P3F9-F1
#
_entry.id   AF-U7P3F9-F1
#
_cell.length_a   1.000
_cell.length_b   1.000
_cell.length_c   1.000
_cell.angle_alpha   90.00
_cell.angle_beta   90.00
_cell.angle_gamma   90.00
#
_symmetry.space_group_name_H-M   'P 1'
#
loop_
_entity.id
_entity.type
_entity.pdbx_description
1 polymer ?
#
loop_
_entity_poly.entity_id
_entity_poly.type
_entity_poly.pdbx_seq_one_letter_code
_entity_poly.pdbx_strand_id
1 'polypeptide(L)'
;MSAHESALDEYCSQLIGSEAGKPERALWAAALALLIADGKAHWLGRGSSAGEAYELEAAFDDLCRCGPMTRHCCRWLDSNPVAVSEAFIRWCEA
;
A
#
# COMPACT_ATOMS: atom_id res chain seq x y z
N MET A 1 -4.66 -12.16 -14.53
CA MET A 1 -3.55 -11.33 -14.02
C MET A 1 -3.26 -10.28 -15.06
N SER A 2 -3.71 -9.05 -14.81
CA SER A 2 -3.51 -7.92 -15.72
C SER A 2 -2.09 -7.38 -15.59
N ALA A 3 -1.50 -6.82 -16.66
CA ALA A 3 -0.13 -6.28 -16.65
C ALA A 3 0.08 -5.19 -15.57
N HIS A 4 -0.99 -4.49 -15.16
CA HIS A 4 -0.97 -3.47 -14.11
C HIS A 4 -0.87 -4.06 -12.70
N GLU A 5 -1.40 -5.26 -12.49
CA GLU A 5 -1.30 -6.02 -11.25
C GLU A 5 0.16 -6.39 -10.96
N SER A 6 0.90 -6.74 -12.01
CA SER A 6 2.32 -7.10 -11.94
C SER A 6 3.23 -5.94 -11.54
N ALA A 7 2.96 -4.71 -12.00
CA ALA A 7 3.86 -3.58 -11.79
C ALA A 7 3.83 -3.03 -10.35
N LEU A 8 2.66 -2.99 -9.72
CA LEU A 8 2.52 -2.57 -8.32
C LEU A 8 3.12 -3.63 -7.39
N ASP A 9 2.86 -4.91 -7.68
CA ASP A 9 3.39 -6.01 -6.87
C ASP A 9 4.92 -6.12 -7.02
N GLU A 10 5.46 -5.88 -8.21
CA GLU A 10 6.91 -5.79 -8.45
C GLU A 10 7.54 -4.60 -7.70
N TYR A 11 6.92 -3.42 -7.74
CA TYR A 11 7.38 -2.25 -6.99
C TYR A 11 7.38 -2.50 -5.48
N CYS A 12 6.32 -3.14 -4.96
CA CYS A 12 6.25 -3.54 -3.55
C CYS A 12 7.30 -4.58 -3.20
N SER A 13 7.53 -5.55 -4.09
CA SER A 13 8.57 -6.57 -3.91
C SER A 13 9.97 -5.97 -3.88
N GLN A 14 10.26 -4.97 -4.72
CA GLN A 14 11.53 -4.25 -4.71
C GLN A 14 11.73 -3.44 -3.43
N LEU A 15 10.66 -2.89 -2.84
CA LEU A 15 10.72 -2.25 -1.51
C LEU A 15 11.03 -3.23 -0.38
N ILE A 16 10.54 -4.47 -0.48
CA ILE A 16 10.69 -5.54 0.52
C ILE A 16 11.99 -6.36 0.33
N GLY A 17 12.54 -6.41 -0.89
CA GLY A 17 13.60 -7.34 -1.28
C GLY A 17 15.03 -6.95 -0.83
N SER A 18 15.25 -5.74 -0.30
CA SER A 18 16.59 -5.29 0.13
C SER A 18 16.90 -5.54 1.60
N GLU A 19 16.07 -6.30 2.33
CA GLU A 19 16.02 -6.35 3.80
C GLU A 19 17.10 -7.22 4.48
N ALA A 20 18.29 -7.31 3.90
CA ALA A 20 19.47 -7.71 4.66
C ALA A 20 19.98 -6.49 5.47
N GLY A 21 19.36 -6.15 6.61
CA GLY A 21 20.04 -5.28 7.58
C GLY A 21 19.28 -4.44 8.62
N LYS A 22 17.95 -4.22 8.58
CA LYS A 22 17.28 -3.34 9.57
C LYS A 22 15.84 -3.78 9.92
N PRO A 23 15.60 -4.37 11.11
CA PRO A 23 14.27 -4.83 11.54
C PRO A 23 13.15 -3.79 11.45
N GLU A 24 13.48 -2.52 11.68
CA GLU A 24 12.53 -1.40 11.59
C GLU A 24 12.08 -1.16 10.15
N ARG A 25 12.98 -1.26 9.17
CA ARG A 25 12.65 -1.07 7.76
C ARG A 25 11.72 -2.19 7.27
N ALA A 26 12.01 -3.44 7.66
CA ALA A 26 11.16 -4.59 7.38
C ALA A 26 9.74 -4.44 7.97
N LEU A 27 9.63 -3.92 9.21
CA LEU A 27 8.34 -3.62 9.83
C LEU A 27 7.53 -2.62 9.00
N TRP A 28 8.15 -1.51 8.58
CA TRP A 28 7.45 -0.48 7.81
C TRP A 28 7.14 -0.90 6.37
N ALA A 29 7.95 -1.81 5.80
CA ALA A 29 7.65 -2.43 4.52
C ALA A 29 6.41 -3.33 4.63
N ALA A 30 6.33 -4.14 5.69
CA ALA A 30 5.15 -4.95 5.97
C ALA A 30 3.91 -4.10 6.25
N ALA A 31 4.05 -3.00 7.00
CA ALA A 31 2.95 -2.08 7.28
C ALA A 31 2.43 -1.40 6.00
N LEU A 32 3.32 -0.98 5.09
CA LEU A 32 2.91 -0.43 3.80
C LEU A 32 2.23 -1.48 2.92
N ALA A 33 2.73 -2.71 2.89
CA ALA A 33 2.12 -3.80 2.14
C ALA A 33 0.71 -4.12 2.64
N LEU A 34 0.50 -4.10 3.97
CA LEU A 34 -0.81 -4.28 4.58
C LEU A 34 -1.76 -3.14 4.20
N LEU A 35 -1.31 -1.88 4.31
CA LEU A 35 -2.09 -0.71 3.91
C LEU A 35 -2.57 -0.82 2.44
N ILE A 36 -1.67 -1.22 1.54
CA ILE A 36 -2.00 -1.45 0.12
C ILE A 36 -3.00 -2.59 -0.05
N ALA A 37 -2.83 -3.70 0.66
CA ALA A 37 -3.75 -4.83 0.60
C ALA A 37 -5.16 -4.44 1.05
N ASP A 38 -5.27 -3.67 2.13
CA ASP A 38 -6.54 -3.18 2.66
C ASP A 38 -7.22 -2.20 1.70
N GLY A 39 -6.45 -1.27 1.12
CA GLY A 39 -6.95 -0.38 0.07
C GLY A 39 -7.45 -1.13 -1.17
N LYS A 40 -6.71 -2.16 -1.62
CA LYS A 40 -7.14 -3.04 -2.72
C LYS A 40 -8.43 -3.79 -2.34
N ALA A 41 -8.55 -4.28 -1.12
CA ALA A 41 -9.74 -4.99 -0.65
C ALA A 41 -10.96 -4.07 -0.62
N HIS A 42 -10.83 -2.83 -0.15
CA HIS A 42 -11.89 -1.82 -0.23
C HIS A 42 -12.34 -1.59 -1.68
N TRP A 43 -11.40 -1.31 -2.59
CA TRP A 43 -11.69 -1.05 -4.01
C TRP A 43 -12.43 -2.21 -4.69
N LEU A 44 -12.07 -3.45 -4.34
CA LEU A 44 -12.69 -4.67 -4.87
C LEU A 44 -14.01 -5.04 -4.16
N GLY A 45 -14.48 -4.24 -3.19
CA GLY A 45 -15.68 -4.53 -2.41
C GLY A 45 -15.56 -5.75 -1.50
N ARG A 46 -14.34 -6.07 -1.04
CA ARG A 46 -14.03 -7.23 -0.19
C ARG A 46 -13.94 -6.79 1.27
N GLY A 47 -15.02 -6.96 2.03
CA GLY A 47 -15.06 -6.79 3.48
C GLY A 47 -16.20 -7.62 4.06
N SER A 48 -15.96 -8.29 5.18
CA SER A 48 -16.90 -9.27 5.75
C SER A 48 -17.71 -8.71 6.92
N SER A 49 -17.23 -7.63 7.54
CA SER A 49 -17.89 -6.97 8.68
C SER A 49 -17.87 -5.44 8.58
N ALA A 50 -18.75 -4.77 9.32
CA ALA A 50 -18.83 -3.31 9.33
C ALA A 50 -17.56 -2.63 9.90
N GLY A 51 -16.91 -3.25 10.90
CA GLY A 51 -15.66 -2.74 11.46
C GLY A 51 -14.50 -2.86 10.47
N GLU A 52 -14.39 -4.02 9.82
CA GLU A 52 -13.42 -4.24 8.75
C GLU A 52 -13.65 -3.26 7.59
N ALA A 53 -14.89 -3.07 7.15
CA ALA A 53 -15.21 -2.13 6.07
C ALA A 53 -14.71 -0.70 6.34
N TYR A 54 -14.79 -0.23 7.60
CA TYR A 54 -14.28 1.07 8.01
C TYR A 54 -12.75 1.16 7.92
N GLU A 55 -12.03 0.13 8.38
CA GLU A 55 -10.56 0.09 8.31
C GLU A 55 -10.06 0.04 6.86
N LEU A 56 -10.73 -0.77 6.02
CA LEU A 56 -10.44 -0.87 4.59
C LEU A 56 -10.68 0.47 3.87
N GLU A 57 -11.78 1.16 4.17
CA GLU A 57 -12.09 2.50 3.64
C GLU A 57 -11.02 3.51 4.07
N ALA A 58 -10.62 3.49 5.35
CA ALA A 58 -9.58 4.39 5.85
C ALA A 58 -8.22 4.16 5.16
N ALA A 59 -7.85 2.89 4.91
CA ALA A 59 -6.63 2.55 4.18
C ALA A 59 -6.69 3.04 2.72
N PHE A 60 -7.83 2.85 2.05
CA PHE A 60 -8.07 3.33 0.70
C PHE A 60 -7.97 4.86 0.62
N ASP A 61 -8.64 5.59 1.52
CA ASP A 61 -8.62 7.05 1.56
C ASP A 61 -7.21 7.59 1.82
N ASP A 62 -6.44 6.93 2.69
CA ASP A 62 -5.05 7.28 2.94
C ASP A 62 -4.20 7.10 1.67
N LEU A 63 -4.30 5.97 0.96
CA LEU A 63 -3.55 5.74 -0.27
C LEU A 63 -3.90 6.75 -1.37
N CYS A 64 -5.19 6.98 -1.62
CA CYS A 64 -5.66 7.90 -2.67
C CYS A 64 -5.30 9.36 -2.40
N ARG A 65 -5.24 9.78 -1.13
CA ARG A 65 -4.94 11.18 -0.75
C ARG A 65 -3.49 11.38 -0.32
N CYS A 66 -2.64 10.37 -0.48
CA CYS A 66 -1.28 10.35 0.06
C CYS A 66 -1.30 10.73 1.54
N GLY A 67 -2.04 9.99 2.36
CA GLY A 67 -2.38 10.32 3.73
C GLY A 67 -1.25 10.17 4.73
N PRO A 68 -1.51 10.42 6.02
CA PRO A 68 -0.52 10.31 7.08
C PRO A 68 0.14 8.93 7.17
N MET A 69 -0.59 7.82 6.97
CA MET A 69 -0.01 6.48 7.08
C MET A 69 0.91 6.14 5.91
N THR A 70 0.51 6.47 4.69
CA THR A 70 1.34 6.34 3.48
C THR A 70 2.63 7.13 3.66
N ARG A 71 2.55 8.40 4.07
CA ARG A 71 3.72 9.25 4.35
C ARG A 71 4.60 8.69 5.47
N HIS A 72 3.99 8.13 6.52
CA HIS A 72 4.72 7.58 7.66
C HIS A 72 5.54 6.35 7.24
N CYS A 73 4.93 5.38 6.56
CA CYS A 73 5.62 4.19 6.08
C CYS A 73 6.74 4.57 5.08
N CYS A 74 6.44 5.43 4.11
CA CYS A 74 7.43 5.85 3.11
C CYS A 74 8.64 6.58 3.71
N ARG A 75 8.48 7.32 4.81
CA ARG A 75 9.60 7.96 5.53
C ARG A 75 10.63 6.93 6.00
N TRP A 76 10.17 5.82 6.58
CA TRP A 76 11.05 4.76 7.08
C TRP A 76 11.67 3.92 5.96
N LEU A 77 11.04 3.91 4.79
CA LEU A 77 11.50 3.18 3.61
C LEU A 77 12.34 4.03 2.66
N ASP A 78 12.59 5.30 2.99
CA ASP A 78 13.25 6.28 2.10
C ASP A 78 12.61 6.30 0.70
N SER A 79 11.28 6.24 0.66
CA SER A 79 10.47 6.13 -0.55
C SER A 79 9.63 7.38 -0.77
N ASN A 80 9.24 7.66 -2.01
CA ASN A 80 8.36 8.79 -2.32
C ASN A 80 6.88 8.40 -2.12
N PRO A 81 6.18 8.98 -1.12
CA PRO A 81 4.78 8.64 -0.86
C PRO A 81 3.83 9.09 -1.97
N VAL A 82 4.17 10.13 -2.74
CA VAL A 82 3.38 10.56 -3.90
C VAL A 82 3.41 9.50 -5.00
N ALA A 83 4.60 8.93 -5.26
CA ALA A 83 4.75 7.89 -6.27
C ALA A 83 3.96 6.62 -5.90
N VAL A 84 3.93 6.25 -4.61
CA VAL A 84 3.10 5.15 -4.10
C VAL A 84 1.62 5.41 -4.35
N SER A 85 1.14 6.59 -3.95
CA SER A 85 -0.26 7.00 -4.15
C SER A 85 -0.67 7.00 -5.62
N GLU A 86 0.16 7.58 -6.49
CA GLU A 86 -0.11 7.58 -7.94
C GLU A 86 -0.11 6.16 -8.53
N ALA A 87 0.80 5.29 -8.07
CA ALA A 87 0.82 3.90 -8.51
C ALA A 87 -0.45 3.15 -8.07
N PHE A 88 -0.93 3.39 -6.86
CA PHE A 88 -2.19 2.82 -6.37
C PHE A 88 -3.40 3.33 -7.16
N ILE A 89 -3.51 4.64 -7.39
CA ILE A 89 -4.60 5.23 -8.18
C ILE A 89 -4.61 4.66 -9.61
N ARG A 90 -3.45 4.60 -10.27
CA ARG A 90 -3.33 4.00 -11.61
C ARG A 90 -3.74 2.52 -11.63
N TRP A 91 -3.53 1.79 -10.54
CA TRP A 91 -3.98 0.40 -10.42
C TRP A 91 -5.51 0.31 -10.27
N CYS A 92 -6.13 1.23 -9.53
CA CYS A 92 -7.60 1.28 -9.40
C CYS A 92 -8.30 1.57 -10.74
N GLU A 93 -7.69 2.40 -11.58
CA GLU A 93 -8.24 2.85 -12.87
C GLU A 93 -8.02 1.85 -14.03
N ALA A 94 -7.21 0.80 -13.81
CA ALA A 94 -6.85 -0.20 -14.81
C ALA A 94 -7.84 -1.36 -14.91
#